data_AF-A0A1C5VCV5-F1
#
_entry.id   AF-A0A1C5VCV5-F1
#
_cell.length_a   1.000
_cell.length_b   1.000
_cell.length_c   1.000
_cell.angle_alpha   90.00
_cell.angle_beta   90.00
_cell.angle_gamma   90.00
#
_symmetry.space_group_name_H-M   'P 1'
#
loop_
_entity.id
_entity.type
_entity.pdbx_description
1 polymer ?
#
loop_
_entity_poly.entity_id
_entity_poly.type
_entity_poly.pdbx_seq_one_letter_code
_entity_poly.pdbx_strand_id
1 'polypeptide(L)' 'MANLFSILFIILVAVVGGIPTIVITGYIPVMIAQKIYRKVKFGYSLYR' A
#
# COMPACT_ATOMS: atom_id res chain seq x y z
N MET A 1 -15.62 30.86 4.22
CA MET A 1 -14.28 30.64 4.81
C MET A 1 -14.27 29.26 5.45
N ALA A 2 -13.33 28.40 5.09
CA ALA A 2 -13.18 27.12 5.77
C ALA A 2 -12.65 27.39 7.19
N ASN A 3 -13.34 26.87 8.21
CA ASN A 3 -12.92 27.01 9.60
C ASN A 3 -11.65 26.17 9.83
N LEU A 4 -10.75 26.61 10.71
CA LEU A 4 -9.48 25.94 11.01
C LEU A 4 -9.70 24.45 11.37
N PHE A 5 -10.77 24.18 12.13
CA PHE A 5 -11.17 22.82 12.51
C PHE A 5 -11.51 21.94 11.30
N SER A 6 -12.20 22.48 10.30
CA SER A 6 -12.56 21.75 9.08
C SER A 6 -11.33 21.39 8.24
N ILE A 7 -10.34 22.28 8.17
CA ILE A 7 -9.08 22.04 7.45
C ILE A 7 -8.29 20.92 8.14
N LEU A 8 -8.17 20.96 9.46
CA LEU A 8 -7.50 19.92 10.24
C LEU A 8 -8.16 18.55 10.06
N PHE A 9 -9.50 18.51 10.04
CA PHE A 9 -10.23 17.28 9.86
C PHE A 9 -10.05 16.67 8.46
N ILE A 10 -10.00 17.50 7.42
CA ILE A 10 -9.73 17.06 6.05
C ILE A 10 -8.34 16.44 5.94
N ILE A 11 -7.32 17.07 6.54
CA ILE A 11 -5.96 16.52 6.56
C ILE A 11 -5.93 15.19 7.30
N LEU A 12 -6.61 15.09 8.45
CA LEU A 12 -6.69 13.84 9.21
C LEU A 12 -7.30 12.71 8.38
N VAL A 13 -8.45 12.95 7.74
CA VAL A 13 -9.13 11.96 6.89
C VAL A 13 -8.26 11.56 5.70
N ALA A 14 -7.60 12.53 5.06
CA ALA A 14 -6.70 12.27 3.94
C ALA A 14 -5.50 11.41 4.34
N VAL A 15 -4.94 11.61 5.55
CA VAL A 15 -3.84 10.80 6.07
C VAL A 15 -4.31 9.39 6.46
N VAL A 16 -5.43 9.29 7.17
CA VAL A 16 -6.01 8.01 7.61
C VAL A 16 -6.41 7.13 6.43
N GLY A 17 -6.94 7.70 5.34
CA GLY A 17 -7.27 6.95 4.13
C GLY A 17 -6.10 6.78 3.15
N GLY A 18 -5.26 7.81 3.02
CA GLY A 18 -4.18 7.85 2.04
C GLY A 18 -3.01 6.95 2.39
N ILE A 19 -2.59 6.90 3.66
CA ILE A 19 -1.44 6.07 4.08
C ILE A 19 -1.72 4.58 3.84
N PRO A 20 -2.85 3.99 4.29
CA PRO A 20 -3.13 2.58 4.03
C PRO A 20 -3.14 2.26 2.54
N THR A 21 -3.67 3.17 1.71
CA THR A 21 -3.72 3.00 0.26
C THR A 21 -2.33 2.93 -0.36
N ILE A 22 -1.42 3.83 0.03
CA ILE A 22 -0.03 3.83 -0.46
C ILE A 22 0.70 2.56 0.00
N VAL A 23 0.51 2.16 1.26
CA VAL A 23 1.12 0.95 1.82
C VAL A 23 0.66 -0.30 1.06
N ILE A 24 -0.64 -0.49 0.85
CA ILE A 24 -1.20 -1.63 0.12
C ILE A 24 -0.69 -1.63 -1.33
N THR A 25 -0.69 -0.46 -1.97
CA THR A 25 -0.23 -0.29 -3.35
C THR A 25 1.25 -0.65 -3.51
N GLY A 26 2.09 -0.34 -2.52
CA GLY A 26 3.50 -0.76 -2.52
C GLY A 26 3.69 -2.25 -2.15
N TYR A 27 2.86 -2.78 -1.26
CA TYR A 27 3.03 -4.14 -0.73
C TYR A 27 2.67 -5.23 -1.74
N ILE A 28 1.58 -5.06 -2.49
CA ILE A 28 1.13 -6.00 -3.52
C ILE A 28 2.23 -6.30 -4.58
N PRO A 29 2.83 -5.30 -5.25
CA PRO A 29 3.86 -5.56 -6.24
C PRO A 29 5.12 -6.16 -5.62
N VAL A 30 5.49 -5.77 -4.39
CA VAL A 30 6.64 -6.39 -3.68
C VAL A 30 6.39 -7.87 -3.43
N MET A 31 5.19 -8.26 -2.97
CA MET A 31 4.84 -9.67 -2.78
C MET A 31 4.88 -10.45 -4.11
N ILE A 32 4.37 -9.86 -5.19
CA ILE A 32 4.39 -10.49 -6.52
C ILE A 32 5.84 -10.67 -6.99
N ALA A 33 6.67 -9.63 -6.87
CA ALA A 33 8.08 -9.67 -7.25
C ALA A 33 8.84 -10.75 -6.46
N GLN A 34 8.60 -10.86 -5.15
CA GLN A 34 9.19 -11.92 -4.32
C GLN A 34 8.75 -13.32 -4.78
N LYS A 35 7.47 -13.51 -5.10
CA LYS A 35 6.96 -14.79 -5.61
C LYS A 35 7.63 -15.18 -6.94
N ILE A 36 7.76 -14.24 -7.86
CA ILE A 36 8.45 -14.44 -9.15
C ILE A 36 9.93 -14.77 -8.92
N TYR A 37 10.61 -14.01 -8.07
CA TYR A 37 12.02 -14.27 -7.74
C TYR A 37 12.24 -15.68 -7.20
N ARG A 38 11.40 -16.13 -6.27
CA ARG A 38 11.50 -17.47 -5.69
C ARG A 38 11.22 -18.57 -6.72
N LYS A 39 10.27 -18.35 -7.64
CA LYS A 39 10.03 -19.28 -8.76
C LYS A 39 11.24 -19.38 -9.69
N VAL A 40 11.81 -18.25 -10.08
CA VAL A 40 12.95 -18.22 -11.02
C VAL A 40 14.21 -18.82 -10.40
N LYS A 41 14.51 -18.49 -9.14
CA LYS A 41 15.76 -18.91 -8.49
C LYS A 41 15.72 -20.33 -7.90
N PHE A 42 14.57 -20.74 -7.35
CA PHE A 42 14.47 -21.97 -6.56
C PHE A 42 13.39 -22.94 -7.09
N GLY A 43 12.70 -22.61 -8.18
CA GLY A 43 11.68 -23.49 -8.77
C GLY A 43 10.36 -23.60 -8.00
N TYR A 44 10.12 -22.72 -7.01
CA TYR A 44 8.86 -22.73 -6.25
C TYR A 44 7.65 -22.39 -7.13
N SER A 45 6.48 -22.96 -6.79
CA SER A 45 5.19 -22.56 -7.37
C SER A 45 4.83 -21.14 -6.95
N LEU A 46 4.17 -20.38 -7.84
CA LEU A 46 3.63 -19.04 -7.52
C LEU A 46 2.40 -19.10 -6.60
N TYR A 47 1.71 -20.24 -6.60
CA TYR A 47 0.41 -20.44 -5.96
C TYR A 47 0.50 -21.09 -4.58
N ARG A 48 1.69 -21.52 -4.18
CA ARG A 48 1.99 -22.08 -2.86
C ARG A 48 2.82 -21.09 -2.05
#